data_AF-A0A7S6MD10-F1
#
_entry.id   AF-A0A7S6MD10-F1
#
_cell.length_a   1.000
_cell.length_b   1.000
_cell.length_c   1.000
_cell.angle_alpha   90.00
_cell.angle_beta   90.00
_cell.angle_gamma   90.00
#
_symmetry.space_group_name_H-M   'P 1'
#
loop_
_entity.id
_entity.type
_entity.pdbx_description
1 polymer ?
#
loop_
_entity_poly.entity_id
_entity_poly.type
_entity_poly.pdbx_seq_one_letter_code
_entity_poly.pdbx_strand_id
1 'polypeptide(L)'
;MEDELKRYTRWLRLTDDQIHLMKQFHQEYEAQSRADVFEDARNYWQALQHLSRRADGRVPGAPREDPATFLHREYAILEAQRLDLTRRKTELDAQFFDDVRSLLSKEALPRMQRVELGRTRLFYNRYRGGLPGGNVDLMELIDSLPLSQDDYDRIERGFIMEFEPLWVAAVERRMENDRACGVRYFEVRALRYRLEYGGLSEQEQSQLGVEILRLNREIGKDKIGPELMLVDLNGRSIPQILELLPEDIRPLFMQMWLETSYPMVYPDPADAEVLYAHAYELDDLTDDQRTAVESLHQRFSWHHDLLTERMAEAVFFRRRAGLAGDPPEYGTSSQHEVTVLNIGEQREVLNQQQLSLLAMVLTPEQMAGFPEWDFKKNPRPRPWDLTYEDRRKDAIKRRLLESFREPGEFERYVEKRQQELKQQEEEWRKKHEK
;
A
#
# COMPACT_ATOMS: atom_id res chain seq x y z
N MET A 1 18.92 -7.91 -8.37
CA MET A 1 19.08 -8.75 -9.58
C MET A 1 19.77 -10.06 -9.24
N GLU A 2 20.82 -10.06 -8.43
CA GLU A 2 21.35 -11.30 -7.85
C GLU A 2 20.27 -12.14 -7.13
N ASP A 3 19.32 -11.47 -6.47
CA ASP A 3 18.18 -12.14 -5.81
C ASP A 3 17.24 -12.86 -6.77
N GLU A 4 17.08 -12.35 -8.00
CA GLU A 4 16.20 -12.96 -9.00
C GLU A 4 16.80 -14.27 -9.53
N LEU A 5 18.09 -14.25 -9.86
CA LEU A 5 18.83 -15.44 -10.25
C LEU A 5 18.86 -16.50 -9.13
N LYS A 6 19.02 -16.08 -7.87
CA LYS A 6 18.93 -16.96 -6.70
C LYS A 6 17.55 -17.63 -6.61
N ARG A 7 16.46 -16.87 -6.83
CA ARG A 7 15.10 -17.41 -6.86
C ARG A 7 14.93 -18.42 -8.00
N TYR A 8 15.36 -18.10 -9.22
CA TYR A 8 15.23 -19.00 -10.37
C TYR A 8 16.01 -20.30 -10.19
N THR A 9 17.24 -20.20 -9.70
CA THR A 9 18.08 -21.35 -9.38
C THR A 9 17.39 -22.29 -8.39
N ARG A 10 16.80 -21.73 -7.33
CA ARG A 10 16.04 -22.48 -6.32
C ARG A 10 14.79 -23.14 -6.92
N TRP A 11 14.00 -22.39 -7.68
CA TRP A 11 12.74 -22.90 -8.26
C TRP A 11 12.99 -24.02 -9.28
N LEU A 12 14.01 -23.86 -10.13
CA LEU A 12 14.36 -24.81 -11.18
C LEU A 12 15.25 -25.97 -10.71
N ARG A 13 15.83 -25.87 -9.51
CA ARG A 13 16.79 -26.86 -8.96
C ARG A 13 17.97 -27.11 -9.89
N LEU A 14 18.58 -26.03 -10.37
CA LEU A 14 19.69 -26.09 -11.29
C LEU A 14 20.94 -26.70 -10.64
N THR A 15 21.70 -27.48 -11.42
CA THR A 15 23.06 -27.91 -11.09
C THR A 15 24.06 -26.74 -11.19
N ASP A 16 25.26 -26.89 -10.62
CA ASP A 16 26.29 -25.84 -10.66
C ASP A 16 26.63 -25.38 -12.10
N ASP A 17 26.72 -26.32 -13.04
CA ASP A 17 26.96 -26.01 -14.45
C ASP A 17 25.80 -25.24 -15.08
N GLN A 18 24.56 -25.65 -14.82
CA GLN A 18 23.36 -24.93 -15.27
C GLN A 18 23.26 -23.54 -14.63
N ILE A 19 23.67 -23.37 -13.37
CA ILE A 19 23.72 -22.06 -12.70
C ILE A 19 24.73 -21.15 -13.41
N HIS A 20 25.88 -21.68 -13.80
CA HIS A 20 26.88 -20.91 -14.54
C HIS A 20 26.35 -20.44 -15.90
N LEU A 21 25.68 -21.31 -16.66
CA LEU A 21 25.07 -20.96 -17.94
C LEU A 21 23.90 -19.98 -17.79
N MET A 22 23.02 -20.20 -16.82
CA MET A 22 21.93 -19.29 -16.48
C MET A 22 22.46 -17.88 -16.15
N LYS A 23 23.60 -17.77 -15.45
CA LYS A 23 24.26 -16.47 -15.19
C LYS A 23 24.66 -15.77 -16.48
N GLN A 24 25.20 -16.49 -17.45
CA GLN A 24 25.60 -15.93 -18.75
C GLN A 24 24.37 -15.43 -19.53
N PHE A 25 23.33 -16.26 -19.66
CA PHE A 25 22.08 -15.85 -20.32
C PHE A 25 21.44 -14.64 -19.66
N HIS A 26 21.44 -14.59 -18.32
CA HIS A 26 20.90 -13.44 -17.59
C HIS A 26 21.74 -12.17 -17.83
N GLN A 27 23.07 -12.27 -17.91
CA GLN A 27 23.94 -11.13 -18.21
C GLN A 27 23.72 -10.59 -19.62
N GLU A 28 23.58 -11.48 -20.61
CA GLU A 28 23.28 -11.11 -22.00
C GLU A 28 21.91 -10.43 -22.09
N TYR A 29 20.90 -11.04 -21.48
CA TYR A 29 19.56 -10.47 -21.35
C TYR A 29 19.57 -9.08 -20.69
N GLU A 30 20.33 -8.89 -19.61
CA GLU A 30 20.45 -7.58 -18.95
C GLU A 30 21.09 -6.53 -19.86
N ALA A 31 22.17 -6.90 -20.56
CA ALA A 31 22.84 -6.02 -21.49
C ALA A 31 21.89 -5.58 -22.60
N GLN A 32 21.13 -6.53 -23.16
CA GLN A 32 20.15 -6.26 -24.20
C GLN A 32 18.96 -5.43 -23.68
N SER A 33 18.37 -5.78 -22.54
CA SER A 33 17.30 -5.00 -21.91
C SER A 33 17.75 -3.57 -21.58
N ARG A 34 19.04 -3.36 -21.27
CA ARG A 34 19.60 -2.02 -21.04
C ARG A 34 19.71 -1.21 -22.31
N ALA A 35 20.17 -1.81 -23.40
CA ALA A 35 20.27 -1.17 -24.69
C ALA A 35 18.88 -0.88 -25.29
N ASP A 36 17.96 -1.84 -25.22
CA ASP A 36 16.74 -1.82 -26.02
C ASP A 36 15.51 -1.26 -25.29
N VAL A 37 15.50 -1.27 -23.95
CA VAL A 37 14.30 -0.93 -23.15
C VAL A 37 14.57 0.14 -22.09
N PHE A 38 15.64 0.02 -21.31
CA PHE A 38 15.82 0.91 -20.15
C PHE A 38 16.11 2.37 -20.51
N GLU A 39 16.85 2.62 -21.59
CA GLU A 39 17.13 3.99 -22.03
C GLU A 39 15.87 4.70 -22.54
N ASP A 40 15.11 4.03 -23.40
CA ASP A 40 13.84 4.53 -23.89
C ASP A 40 12.80 4.69 -22.77
N ALA A 41 12.74 3.76 -21.82
CA ALA A 41 11.87 3.90 -20.65
C ALA A 41 12.25 5.13 -19.80
N ARG A 42 13.55 5.40 -19.62
CA ARG A 42 14.03 6.61 -18.93
C ARG A 42 13.61 7.87 -19.68
N ASN A 43 13.77 7.88 -21.01
CA ASN A 43 13.37 9.00 -21.87
C ASN A 43 11.85 9.25 -21.80
N TYR A 44 11.06 8.18 -21.84
CA TYR A 44 9.61 8.20 -21.61
C TYR A 44 9.27 8.84 -20.26
N TRP A 45 9.91 8.40 -19.16
CA TRP A 45 9.65 8.96 -17.82
C TRP A 45 10.02 10.44 -17.72
N GLN A 46 11.14 10.85 -18.32
CA GLN A 46 11.52 12.26 -18.39
C GLN A 46 10.51 13.07 -19.19
N ALA A 47 10.06 12.57 -20.35
CA ALA A 47 9.05 13.23 -21.17
C ALA A 47 7.71 13.37 -20.41
N LEU A 48 7.28 12.34 -19.68
CA LEU A 48 6.09 12.39 -18.83
C LEU A 48 6.22 13.44 -17.70
N GLN A 49 7.39 13.52 -17.05
CA GLN A 49 7.66 14.55 -16.04
C GLN A 49 7.65 15.95 -16.64
N HIS A 50 8.24 16.14 -17.82
CA HIS A 50 8.24 17.41 -18.54
C HIS A 50 6.83 17.81 -18.96
N LEU A 51 6.02 16.88 -19.45
CA LEU A 51 4.62 17.10 -19.79
C LEU A 51 3.83 17.57 -18.57
N SER A 52 4.01 16.89 -17.43
CA SER A 52 3.38 17.29 -16.17
C SER A 52 3.78 18.71 -15.73
N ARG A 53 5.06 19.08 -15.83
CA ARG A 53 5.54 20.42 -15.45
C ARG A 53 5.03 21.51 -16.39
N ARG A 54 4.91 21.22 -17.69
CA ARG A 54 4.33 22.15 -18.69
C ARG A 54 2.84 22.36 -18.45
N ALA A 55 2.11 21.29 -18.11
CA ALA A 55 0.72 21.36 -17.70
C ALA A 55 0.50 22.33 -16.54
N ASP A 56 1.43 22.41 -15.60
CA ASP A 56 1.26 23.26 -14.41
C ASP A 56 1.59 24.75 -14.66
N GLY A 57 1.80 25.17 -15.92
CA GLY A 57 2.08 26.56 -16.29
C GLY A 57 3.45 27.08 -15.84
N ARG A 58 4.29 26.24 -15.23
CA ARG A 58 5.60 26.62 -14.66
C ARG A 58 6.73 26.73 -15.67
N VAL A 59 6.47 26.45 -16.95
CA VAL A 59 7.48 26.48 -18.01
C VAL A 59 7.17 27.62 -18.98
N PRO A 60 8.07 28.60 -19.16
CA PRO A 60 7.92 29.66 -20.16
C PRO A 60 7.78 29.08 -21.57
N GLY A 61 6.82 29.61 -22.36
CA GLY A 61 6.56 29.14 -23.73
C GLY A 61 5.46 28.09 -23.84
N ALA A 62 4.43 28.18 -22.99
CA ALA A 62 3.23 27.35 -23.11
C ALA A 62 2.67 27.36 -24.55
N PRO A 63 2.18 26.21 -25.05
CA PRO A 63 1.69 26.12 -26.42
C PRO A 63 0.59 27.14 -26.70
N ARG A 64 0.56 27.68 -27.92
CA ARG A 64 -0.55 28.52 -28.43
C ARG A 64 -1.85 27.74 -28.61
N GLU A 65 -1.75 26.42 -28.63
CA GLU A 65 -2.87 25.47 -28.68
C GLU A 65 -3.54 25.36 -27.31
N ASP A 66 -4.83 25.02 -27.30
CA ASP A 66 -5.57 24.71 -26.07
C ASP A 66 -4.83 23.62 -25.25
N PRO A 67 -4.47 23.89 -23.98
CA PRO A 67 -3.65 22.98 -23.18
C PRO A 67 -4.28 21.61 -22.95
N ALA A 68 -5.61 21.50 -22.98
CA ALA A 68 -6.31 20.23 -22.92
C ALA A 68 -6.00 19.36 -24.15
N THR A 69 -6.11 19.96 -25.34
CA THR A 69 -5.77 19.30 -26.62
C THR A 69 -4.29 18.88 -26.68
N PHE A 70 -3.39 19.76 -26.23
CA PHE A 70 -1.96 19.46 -26.14
C PHE A 70 -1.69 18.26 -25.21
N LEU A 71 -2.22 18.28 -23.99
CA LEU A 71 -1.99 17.22 -23.01
C LEU A 71 -2.51 15.86 -23.49
N HIS A 72 -3.67 15.84 -24.13
CA HIS A 72 -4.23 14.61 -24.70
C HIS A 72 -3.33 14.03 -25.80
N ARG A 73 -2.87 14.86 -26.75
CA ARG A 73 -1.98 14.40 -27.83
C ARG A 73 -0.66 13.86 -27.30
N GLU A 74 0.01 14.61 -26.43
CA GLU A 74 1.30 14.19 -25.87
C GLU A 74 1.17 12.91 -25.05
N TYR A 75 0.09 12.76 -24.28
CA TYR A 75 -0.15 11.53 -23.55
C TYR A 75 -0.38 10.32 -24.47
N ALA A 76 -1.15 10.47 -25.55
CA ALA A 76 -1.36 9.39 -26.51
C ALA A 76 -0.04 8.91 -27.14
N ILE A 77 0.88 9.84 -27.43
CA ILE A 77 2.23 9.50 -27.93
C ILE A 77 3.02 8.73 -26.87
N LEU A 78 3.02 9.22 -25.63
CA LEU A 78 3.70 8.56 -24.50
C LEU A 78 3.12 7.15 -24.28
N GLU A 79 1.81 6.99 -24.30
CA GLU A 79 1.17 5.69 -24.12
C GLU A 79 1.52 4.70 -25.23
N ALA A 80 1.58 5.16 -26.49
CA ALA A 80 2.06 4.33 -27.61
C ALA A 80 3.52 3.88 -27.42
N GLN A 81 4.40 4.78 -26.96
CA GLN A 81 5.78 4.42 -26.60
C GLN A 81 5.83 3.40 -25.46
N ARG A 82 4.99 3.57 -24.42
CA ARG A 82 4.91 2.64 -23.30
C ARG A 82 4.46 1.24 -23.75
N LEU A 83 3.50 1.16 -24.67
CA LEU A 83 3.02 -0.11 -25.24
C LEU A 83 4.12 -0.81 -26.05
N ASP A 84 4.84 -0.06 -26.89
CA ASP A 84 5.96 -0.61 -27.65
C ASP A 84 7.11 -1.09 -26.74
N LEU A 85 7.44 -0.33 -25.68
CA LEU A 85 8.42 -0.75 -24.68
C LEU A 85 7.98 -2.03 -23.96
N THR A 86 6.70 -2.13 -23.62
CA THR A 86 6.13 -3.33 -22.99
C THR A 86 6.27 -4.53 -23.93
N ARG A 87 5.90 -4.37 -25.21
CA ARG A 87 6.03 -5.42 -26.23
C ARG A 87 7.47 -5.89 -26.40
N ARG A 88 8.42 -4.97 -26.62
CA ARG A 88 9.86 -5.28 -26.73
C ARG A 88 10.38 -6.02 -25.50
N LYS A 89 9.96 -5.58 -24.30
CA LYS A 89 10.32 -6.25 -23.05
C LYS A 89 9.76 -7.67 -22.96
N THR A 90 8.52 -7.90 -23.37
CA THR A 90 7.91 -9.25 -23.43
C THR A 90 8.64 -10.14 -24.44
N GLU A 91 9.03 -9.62 -25.60
CA GLU A 91 9.81 -10.35 -26.61
C GLU A 91 11.18 -10.77 -26.05
N LEU A 92 11.89 -9.86 -25.37
CA LEU A 92 13.16 -10.17 -24.69
C LEU A 92 12.99 -11.20 -23.56
N ASP A 93 11.92 -11.09 -22.77
CA ASP A 93 11.62 -12.08 -21.73
C ASP A 93 11.37 -13.47 -22.33
N ALA A 94 10.61 -13.54 -23.44
CA ALA A 94 10.33 -14.80 -24.13
C ALA A 94 11.62 -15.46 -24.63
N GLN A 95 12.51 -14.69 -25.27
CA GLN A 95 13.81 -15.17 -25.73
C GLN A 95 14.65 -15.71 -24.57
N PHE A 96 14.77 -14.93 -23.48
CA PHE A 96 15.49 -15.36 -22.28
C PHE A 96 14.93 -16.68 -21.73
N PHE A 97 13.60 -16.83 -21.67
CA PHE A 97 12.99 -18.07 -21.18
C PHE A 97 13.20 -19.25 -22.11
N ASP A 98 13.24 -19.06 -23.43
CA ASP A 98 13.61 -20.11 -24.39
C ASP A 98 15.05 -20.59 -24.17
N ASP A 99 15.99 -19.66 -23.96
CA ASP A 99 17.38 -19.99 -23.63
C ASP A 99 17.45 -20.78 -22.33
N VAL A 100 16.71 -20.37 -21.29
CA VAL A 100 16.63 -21.12 -20.03
C VAL A 100 16.05 -22.51 -20.22
N ARG A 101 14.94 -22.67 -20.99
CA ARG A 101 14.32 -23.98 -21.26
C ARG A 101 15.32 -24.95 -21.91
N SER A 102 16.23 -24.44 -22.73
CA SER A 102 17.26 -25.26 -23.37
C SER A 102 18.25 -25.90 -22.38
N LEU A 103 18.41 -25.32 -21.18
CA LEU A 103 19.27 -25.84 -20.12
C LEU A 103 18.60 -26.93 -19.28
N LEU A 104 17.28 -27.03 -19.32
CA LEU A 104 16.52 -27.81 -18.35
C LEU A 104 16.35 -29.27 -18.78
N SER A 105 16.37 -30.15 -17.78
CA SER A 105 15.91 -31.52 -17.96
C SER A 105 14.39 -31.56 -18.13
N LYS A 106 13.86 -32.69 -18.64
CA LYS A 106 12.41 -32.88 -18.81
C LYS A 106 11.65 -32.78 -17.50
N GLU A 107 12.27 -33.15 -16.39
CA GLU A 107 11.72 -33.11 -15.04
C GLU A 107 11.66 -31.69 -14.47
N ALA A 108 12.57 -30.80 -14.91
CA ALA A 108 12.62 -29.41 -14.48
C ALA A 108 11.71 -28.48 -15.32
N LEU A 109 11.40 -28.86 -16.57
CA LEU A 109 10.55 -28.05 -17.47
C LEU A 109 9.21 -27.61 -16.86
N PRO A 110 8.44 -28.44 -16.13
CA PRO A 110 7.18 -28.00 -15.52
C PRO A 110 7.35 -26.84 -14.53
N ARG A 111 8.55 -26.65 -13.95
CA ARG A 111 8.86 -25.58 -13.01
C ARG A 111 9.13 -24.24 -13.70
N MET A 112 9.29 -24.22 -15.03
CA MET A 112 9.48 -22.98 -15.79
C MET A 112 8.31 -22.03 -15.69
N GLN A 113 7.09 -22.55 -15.59
CA GLN A 113 5.90 -21.73 -15.43
C GLN A 113 6.05 -20.80 -14.21
N ARG A 114 6.65 -21.29 -13.11
CA ARG A 114 6.90 -20.50 -11.91
C ARG A 114 7.91 -19.37 -12.14
N VAL A 115 8.95 -19.62 -12.94
CA VAL A 115 9.94 -18.60 -13.30
C VAL A 115 9.31 -17.49 -14.14
N GLU A 116 8.50 -17.86 -15.13
CA GLU A 116 7.79 -16.94 -16.02
C GLU A 116 6.77 -16.09 -15.26
N LEU A 117 5.96 -16.72 -14.42
CA LEU A 117 4.99 -16.03 -13.57
C LEU A 117 5.71 -15.15 -12.53
N GLY A 118 6.78 -15.64 -11.91
CA GLY A 118 7.61 -14.85 -10.99
C GLY A 118 8.20 -13.59 -11.63
N ARG A 119 8.65 -13.66 -12.89
CA ARG A 119 9.10 -12.47 -13.64
C ARG A 119 7.97 -11.49 -13.88
N THR A 120 6.81 -12.01 -14.30
CA THR A 120 5.60 -11.23 -14.55
C THR A 120 5.16 -10.51 -13.27
N ARG A 121 5.19 -11.20 -12.13
CA ARG A 121 4.96 -10.60 -10.81
C ARG A 121 5.94 -9.47 -10.52
N LEU A 122 7.24 -9.67 -10.68
CA LEU A 122 8.24 -8.62 -10.45
C LEU A 122 8.05 -7.38 -11.33
N PHE A 123 7.54 -7.57 -12.55
CA PHE A 123 7.20 -6.47 -13.44
C PHE A 123 6.04 -5.64 -12.90
N TYR A 124 4.99 -6.27 -12.36
CA TYR A 124 3.79 -5.57 -11.88
C TYR A 124 3.82 -5.17 -10.40
N ASN A 125 4.54 -5.90 -9.55
CA ASN A 125 4.61 -5.69 -8.08
C ASN A 125 5.38 -4.41 -7.69
N ARG A 126 5.92 -3.67 -8.67
CA ARG A 126 6.47 -2.32 -8.43
C ARG A 126 5.38 -1.27 -8.17
N TYR A 127 4.11 -1.60 -8.43
CA TYR A 127 2.99 -0.69 -8.20
C TYR A 127 2.51 -0.76 -6.73
N ARG A 128 2.90 0.22 -5.92
CA ARG A 128 2.50 0.33 -4.49
C ARG A 128 1.21 1.15 -4.26
N GLY A 129 0.51 1.57 -5.31
CA GLY A 129 -0.82 2.21 -5.19
C GLY A 129 -1.91 1.14 -5.09
N GLY A 130 -3.09 1.43 -4.54
CA GLY A 130 -4.25 0.50 -4.53
C GLY A 130 -4.90 0.31 -3.16
N LEU A 131 -5.75 -0.72 -3.05
CA LEU A 131 -6.40 -1.09 -1.79
C LEU A 131 -5.45 -1.88 -0.87
N PRO A 132 -5.48 -1.63 0.46
CA PRO A 132 -4.84 -2.50 1.44
C PRO A 132 -5.24 -3.96 1.23
N GLY A 133 -4.27 -4.87 1.37
CA GLY A 133 -4.45 -6.30 1.11
C GLY A 133 -4.40 -6.69 -0.37
N GLY A 134 -4.83 -5.84 -1.32
CA GLY A 134 -4.80 -6.16 -2.76
C GLY A 134 -3.41 -6.03 -3.39
N ASN A 135 -2.55 -5.20 -2.81
CA ASN A 135 -1.18 -4.94 -3.31
C ASN A 135 -0.12 -5.88 -2.76
N VAL A 136 -0.52 -6.88 -1.99
CA VAL A 136 0.44 -7.77 -1.35
C VAL A 136 0.67 -8.98 -2.24
N ASP A 137 1.92 -9.21 -2.58
CA ASP A 137 2.38 -10.42 -3.23
C ASP A 137 2.61 -11.50 -2.14
N LEU A 138 1.63 -12.37 -1.95
CA LEU A 138 1.68 -13.43 -0.93
C LEU A 138 2.85 -14.39 -1.11
N MET A 139 3.26 -14.63 -2.36
CA MET A 139 4.39 -15.51 -2.66
C MET A 139 5.71 -14.83 -2.30
N GLU A 140 5.83 -13.50 -2.45
CA GLU A 140 6.99 -12.76 -1.96
C GLU A 140 7.09 -12.83 -0.43
N LEU A 141 5.96 -12.73 0.29
CA LEU A 141 5.96 -12.93 1.74
C LEU A 141 6.42 -14.35 2.10
N ILE A 142 5.89 -15.39 1.45
CA ILE A 142 6.30 -16.77 1.68
C ILE A 142 7.79 -16.97 1.37
N ASP A 143 8.29 -16.37 0.28
CA ASP A 143 9.70 -16.45 -0.11
C ASP A 143 10.66 -15.83 0.91
N SER A 144 10.17 -14.90 1.72
CA SER A 144 10.92 -14.20 2.78
C SER A 144 10.85 -14.89 4.15
N LEU A 145 10.01 -15.93 4.31
CA LEU A 145 9.94 -16.69 5.55
C LEU A 145 11.16 -17.61 5.72
N PRO A 146 11.63 -17.84 6.96
CA PRO A 146 12.73 -18.75 7.25
C PRO A 146 12.28 -20.23 7.23
N LEU A 147 11.74 -20.67 6.09
CA LEU A 147 11.21 -22.03 5.94
C LEU A 147 12.31 -23.05 5.61
N SER A 148 12.14 -24.27 6.10
CA SER A 148 12.88 -25.41 5.60
C SER A 148 12.54 -25.67 4.12
N GLN A 149 13.43 -26.33 3.37
CA GLN A 149 13.15 -26.65 1.98
C GLN A 149 11.91 -27.56 1.83
N ASP A 150 11.69 -28.48 2.79
CA ASP A 150 10.54 -29.40 2.78
C ASP A 150 9.22 -28.66 3.03
N ASP A 151 9.19 -27.71 3.98
CA ASP A 151 8.00 -26.88 4.21
C ASP A 151 7.68 -25.99 3.01
N TYR A 152 8.71 -25.38 2.41
CA TYR A 152 8.55 -24.58 1.22
C TYR A 152 8.00 -25.40 0.04
N ASP A 153 8.56 -26.59 -0.18
CA ASP A 153 8.10 -27.55 -1.18
C ASP A 153 6.63 -27.97 -0.97
N ARG A 154 6.22 -28.14 0.30
CA ARG A 154 4.83 -28.44 0.67
C ARG A 154 3.90 -27.29 0.29
N ILE A 155 4.27 -26.05 0.63
CA ILE A 155 3.49 -24.84 0.30
C ILE A 155 3.47 -24.59 -1.21
N GLU A 156 4.59 -24.82 -1.89
CA GLU A 156 4.68 -24.70 -3.35
C GLU A 156 3.62 -25.58 -4.03
N ARG A 157 3.60 -26.88 -3.69
CA ARG A 157 2.67 -27.85 -4.27
C ARG A 157 1.22 -27.67 -3.80
N GLY A 158 1.01 -27.31 -2.54
CA GLY A 158 -0.31 -27.22 -1.93
C GLY A 158 -1.04 -25.89 -2.15
N PHE A 159 -0.32 -24.84 -2.56
CA PHE A 159 -0.91 -23.50 -2.69
C PHE A 159 -0.34 -22.72 -3.88
N ILE A 160 0.99 -22.53 -3.95
CA ILE A 160 1.58 -21.56 -4.90
C ILE A 160 1.28 -21.93 -6.35
N MET A 161 1.41 -23.20 -6.72
CA MET A 161 1.19 -23.64 -8.09
C MET A 161 -0.23 -23.36 -8.61
N GLU A 162 -1.24 -23.35 -7.73
CA GLU A 162 -2.63 -23.04 -8.10
C GLU A 162 -2.93 -21.55 -8.00
N PHE A 163 -2.40 -20.89 -6.97
CA PHE A 163 -2.69 -19.49 -6.67
C PHE A 163 -1.96 -18.51 -7.60
N GLU A 164 -0.69 -18.76 -7.91
CA GLU A 164 0.16 -17.81 -8.64
C GLU A 164 -0.38 -17.44 -10.03
N PRO A 165 -0.88 -18.38 -10.88
CA PRO A 165 -1.51 -18.02 -12.15
C PRO A 165 -2.75 -17.14 -11.98
N LEU A 166 -3.57 -17.40 -10.95
CA LEU A 166 -4.77 -16.61 -10.67
C LEU A 166 -4.43 -15.19 -10.25
N TRP A 167 -3.42 -15.05 -9.39
CA TRP A 167 -2.93 -13.75 -8.93
C TRP A 167 -2.34 -12.95 -10.08
N VAL A 168 -1.49 -13.56 -10.92
CA VAL A 168 -0.92 -12.89 -12.10
C VAL A 168 -2.01 -12.40 -13.04
N ALA A 169 -3.00 -13.24 -13.37
CA ALA A 169 -4.11 -12.84 -14.23
C ALA A 169 -4.94 -11.68 -13.63
N ALA A 170 -5.15 -11.69 -12.30
CA ALA A 170 -5.86 -10.62 -11.61
C ALA A 170 -5.07 -9.29 -11.66
N VAL A 171 -3.75 -9.35 -11.47
CA VAL A 171 -2.88 -8.17 -11.58
C VAL A 171 -2.79 -7.66 -13.01
N GLU A 172 -2.66 -8.52 -14.01
CA GLU A 172 -2.68 -8.12 -15.43
C GLU A 172 -3.98 -7.41 -15.79
N ARG A 173 -5.12 -7.95 -15.37
CA ARG A 173 -6.43 -7.33 -15.57
C ARG A 173 -6.52 -5.96 -14.90
N ARG A 174 -6.02 -5.82 -13.67
CA ARG A 174 -5.93 -4.54 -12.97
C ARG A 174 -5.06 -3.55 -13.75
N MET A 175 -3.90 -3.98 -14.22
CA MET A 175 -2.96 -3.11 -14.94
C MET A 175 -3.54 -2.67 -16.29
N GLU A 176 -4.25 -3.54 -16.99
CA GLU A 176 -4.97 -3.18 -18.20
C GLU A 176 -6.07 -2.15 -17.93
N ASN A 177 -6.81 -2.33 -16.84
CA ASN A 177 -7.80 -1.36 -16.41
C ASN A 177 -7.16 -0.01 -16.01
N ASP A 178 -6.04 -0.03 -15.27
CA ASP A 178 -5.30 1.18 -14.91
C ASP A 178 -4.80 1.94 -16.14
N ARG A 179 -4.42 1.25 -17.22
CA ARG A 179 -4.06 1.87 -18.51
C ARG A 179 -5.26 2.52 -19.16
N ALA A 180 -6.38 1.82 -19.26
CA ALA A 180 -7.62 2.36 -19.81
C ALA A 180 -8.09 3.61 -19.02
N CYS A 181 -7.97 3.58 -17.69
CA CYS A 181 -8.23 4.73 -16.83
C CYS A 181 -7.18 5.84 -16.99
N GLY A 182 -5.93 5.52 -17.30
CA GLY A 182 -4.84 6.47 -17.49
C GLY A 182 -5.19 7.54 -18.52
N VAL A 183 -5.67 7.14 -19.70
CA VAL A 183 -6.16 8.05 -20.75
C VAL A 183 -7.20 9.03 -20.21
N ARG A 184 -8.19 8.51 -19.48
CA ARG A 184 -9.27 9.30 -18.89
C ARG A 184 -8.79 10.26 -17.79
N TYR A 185 -7.75 9.90 -17.02
CA TYR A 185 -7.14 10.82 -16.05
C TYR A 185 -6.52 12.04 -16.72
N PHE A 186 -5.95 11.89 -17.92
CA PHE A 186 -5.44 13.03 -18.67
C PHE A 186 -6.56 13.93 -19.19
N GLU A 187 -7.70 13.37 -19.59
CA GLU A 187 -8.90 14.16 -19.89
C GLU A 187 -9.35 14.97 -18.66
N VAL A 188 -9.46 14.33 -17.49
CA VAL A 188 -9.80 15.03 -16.23
C VAL A 188 -8.79 16.14 -15.93
N ARG A 189 -7.49 15.89 -16.12
CA ARG A 189 -6.44 16.90 -15.87
C ARG A 189 -6.55 18.07 -16.84
N ALA A 190 -6.80 17.79 -18.11
CA ALA A 190 -7.05 18.77 -19.16
C ALA A 190 -8.25 19.67 -18.83
N LEU A 191 -9.38 19.07 -18.40
CA LEU A 191 -10.56 19.83 -17.94
C LEU A 191 -10.25 20.67 -16.69
N ARG A 192 -9.51 20.14 -15.71
CA ARG A 192 -9.09 20.91 -14.52
C ARG A 192 -8.24 22.11 -14.89
N TYR A 193 -7.31 21.94 -15.83
CA TYR A 193 -6.50 23.05 -16.32
C TYR A 193 -7.38 24.13 -16.97
N ARG A 194 -8.33 23.72 -17.84
CA ARG A 194 -9.27 24.67 -18.46
C ARG A 194 -10.13 25.38 -17.41
N LEU A 195 -10.54 24.68 -16.35
CA LEU A 195 -11.28 25.27 -15.23
C LEU A 195 -10.49 26.36 -14.51
N GLU A 196 -9.20 26.10 -14.23
CA GLU A 196 -8.35 26.98 -13.44
C GLU A 196 -7.80 28.18 -14.24
N TYR A 197 -7.48 27.98 -15.52
CA TYR A 197 -6.75 28.95 -16.33
C TYR A 197 -7.50 29.45 -17.57
N GLY A 198 -8.68 28.89 -17.89
CA GLY A 198 -9.38 29.14 -19.14
C GLY A 198 -10.15 30.46 -19.23
N GLY A 199 -10.15 31.29 -18.17
CA GLY A 199 -10.91 32.55 -18.14
C GLY A 199 -12.42 32.34 -18.31
N LEU A 200 -12.93 31.20 -17.85
CA LEU A 200 -14.31 30.76 -18.04
C LEU A 200 -15.29 31.62 -17.22
N SER A 201 -16.50 31.80 -17.74
CA SER A 201 -17.63 32.34 -16.97
C SER A 201 -18.02 31.41 -15.81
N GLU A 202 -18.70 31.94 -14.80
CA GLU A 202 -19.16 31.15 -13.64
C GLU A 202 -20.02 29.93 -14.04
N GLN A 203 -20.89 30.10 -15.04
CA GLN A 203 -21.72 29.02 -15.57
C GLN A 203 -20.87 27.91 -16.21
N GLU A 204 -19.86 28.27 -17.01
CA GLU A 204 -18.94 27.31 -17.63
C GLU A 204 -18.07 26.61 -16.58
N GLN A 205 -17.60 27.33 -15.56
CA GLN A 205 -16.84 26.74 -14.45
C GLN A 205 -17.67 25.68 -13.72
N SER A 206 -18.95 25.99 -13.45
CA SER A 206 -19.88 25.06 -12.80
C SER A 206 -20.10 23.79 -13.63
N GLN A 207 -20.37 23.94 -14.94
CA GLN A 207 -20.56 22.81 -15.85
C GLN A 207 -19.32 21.92 -15.94
N LEU A 208 -18.15 22.53 -16.08
CA LEU A 208 -16.88 21.82 -16.17
C LEU A 208 -16.54 21.10 -14.86
N GLY A 209 -16.85 21.71 -13.71
CA GLY A 209 -16.73 21.08 -12.39
C GLY A 209 -17.58 19.81 -12.27
N VAL A 210 -18.83 19.85 -12.75
CA VAL A 210 -19.73 18.68 -12.78
C VAL A 210 -19.16 17.57 -13.69
N GLU A 211 -18.65 17.94 -14.86
CA GLU A 211 -18.05 16.98 -15.80
C GLU A 211 -16.80 16.30 -15.22
N ILE A 212 -15.91 17.06 -14.59
CA ILE A 212 -14.73 16.56 -13.88
C ILE A 212 -15.14 15.56 -12.79
N LEU A 213 -16.16 15.87 -11.99
CA LEU A 213 -16.65 14.97 -10.95
C LEU A 213 -17.26 13.69 -11.53
N ARG A 214 -18.03 13.79 -12.62
CA ARG A 214 -18.60 12.64 -13.32
C ARG A 214 -17.50 11.70 -13.81
N LEU A 215 -16.50 12.24 -14.52
CA LEU A 215 -15.40 11.45 -15.06
C LEU A 215 -14.56 10.79 -13.95
N ASN A 216 -14.25 11.51 -12.87
CA ASN A 216 -13.54 10.92 -11.73
C ASN A 216 -14.30 9.73 -11.10
N ARG A 217 -15.63 9.85 -10.96
CA ARG A 217 -16.46 8.74 -10.44
C ARG A 217 -16.49 7.55 -11.38
N GLU A 218 -16.57 7.77 -12.69
CA GLU A 218 -16.54 6.69 -13.67
C GLU A 218 -15.19 5.98 -13.68
N ILE A 219 -14.08 6.73 -13.71
CA ILE A 219 -12.74 6.17 -13.55
C ILE A 219 -12.65 5.35 -12.26
N GLY A 220 -13.19 5.88 -11.17
CA GLY A 220 -13.12 5.19 -9.89
C GLY A 220 -13.94 3.91 -9.81
N LYS A 221 -15.11 3.87 -10.46
CA LYS A 221 -15.92 2.66 -10.62
C LYS A 221 -15.17 1.59 -11.43
N ASP A 222 -14.45 2.00 -12.46
CA ASP A 222 -13.67 1.07 -13.28
C ASP A 222 -12.49 0.50 -12.49
N LYS A 223 -11.84 1.32 -11.64
CA LYS A 223 -10.69 0.91 -10.81
C LYS A 223 -11.02 -0.01 -9.65
N ILE A 224 -12.16 0.21 -8.99
CA ILE A 224 -12.43 -0.47 -7.73
C ILE A 224 -12.64 -1.98 -7.89
N GLY A 225 -13.19 -2.43 -9.02
CA GLY A 225 -13.49 -3.84 -9.27
C GLY A 225 -12.23 -4.72 -9.27
N PRO A 226 -11.24 -4.45 -10.15
CA PRO A 226 -9.99 -5.21 -10.17
C PRO A 226 -9.21 -5.16 -8.85
N GLU A 227 -9.25 -4.03 -8.14
CA GLU A 227 -8.61 -3.89 -6.82
C GLU A 227 -9.28 -4.79 -5.78
N LEU A 228 -10.62 -4.78 -5.69
CA LEU A 228 -11.36 -5.66 -4.78
C LEU A 228 -11.18 -7.14 -5.12
N MET A 229 -11.04 -7.49 -6.40
CA MET A 229 -10.74 -8.86 -6.80
C MET A 229 -9.43 -9.36 -6.19
N LEU A 230 -8.37 -8.55 -6.16
CA LEU A 230 -7.10 -8.90 -5.52
C LEU A 230 -7.22 -8.97 -4.00
N VAL A 231 -7.96 -8.04 -3.38
CA VAL A 231 -8.23 -8.07 -1.93
C VAL A 231 -8.94 -9.37 -1.55
N ASP A 232 -9.99 -9.75 -2.28
CA ASP A 232 -10.76 -10.97 -2.05
C ASP A 232 -9.91 -12.23 -2.29
N LEU A 233 -9.14 -12.23 -3.39
CA LEU A 233 -8.25 -13.35 -3.75
C LEU A 233 -7.22 -13.58 -2.64
N ASN A 234 -6.55 -12.52 -2.17
CA ASN A 234 -5.60 -12.63 -1.08
C ASN A 234 -6.29 -13.02 0.24
N GLY A 235 -7.40 -12.38 0.59
CA GLY A 235 -8.13 -12.65 1.83
C GLY A 235 -8.58 -14.10 1.99
N ARG A 236 -9.04 -14.75 0.90
CA ARG A 236 -9.41 -16.17 0.89
C ARG A 236 -8.20 -17.11 0.97
N SER A 237 -7.02 -16.62 0.62
CA SER A 237 -5.80 -17.40 0.53
C SER A 237 -4.99 -17.39 1.83
N ILE A 238 -5.14 -16.36 2.66
CA ILE A 238 -4.47 -16.28 3.97
C ILE A 238 -4.75 -17.53 4.83
N PRO A 239 -6.01 -17.98 5.06
CA PRO A 239 -6.25 -19.18 5.85
C PRO A 239 -5.58 -20.45 5.29
N GLN A 240 -5.58 -20.62 3.96
CA GLN A 240 -4.95 -21.76 3.29
C GLN A 240 -3.44 -21.78 3.49
N ILE A 241 -2.79 -20.61 3.41
CA ILE A 241 -1.35 -20.49 3.68
C ILE A 241 -1.07 -20.82 5.15
N LEU A 242 -1.86 -20.30 6.09
CA LEU A 242 -1.68 -20.56 7.53
C LEU A 242 -1.78 -22.06 7.85
N GLU A 243 -2.71 -22.78 7.24
CA GLU A 243 -2.85 -24.24 7.41
C GLU A 243 -1.59 -25.01 6.97
N LEU A 244 -0.90 -24.52 5.93
CA LEU A 244 0.31 -25.14 5.38
C LEU A 244 1.60 -24.68 6.07
N LEU A 245 1.56 -23.61 6.85
CA LEU A 245 2.72 -23.08 7.59
C LEU A 245 2.93 -23.83 8.93
N PRO A 246 4.20 -24.07 9.32
CA PRO A 246 4.55 -24.47 10.67
C PRO A 246 3.97 -23.51 11.72
N GLU A 247 3.53 -24.04 12.86
CA GLU A 247 2.81 -23.25 13.89
C GLU A 247 3.62 -22.06 14.41
N ASP A 248 4.93 -22.22 14.55
CA ASP A 248 5.89 -21.20 14.99
C ASP A 248 6.12 -20.09 13.96
N ILE A 249 5.86 -20.35 12.67
CA ILE A 249 6.04 -19.37 11.58
C ILE A 249 4.76 -18.56 11.30
N ARG A 250 3.58 -19.08 11.69
CA ARG A 250 2.28 -18.41 11.45
C ARG A 250 2.23 -16.97 11.98
N PRO A 251 2.69 -16.65 13.21
CA PRO A 251 2.67 -15.27 13.72
C PRO A 251 3.51 -14.32 12.87
N LEU A 252 4.71 -14.74 12.45
CA LEU A 252 5.59 -13.93 11.61
C LEU A 252 4.95 -13.66 10.24
N PHE A 253 4.35 -14.67 9.60
CA PHE A 253 3.64 -14.47 8.34
C PHE A 253 2.48 -13.48 8.48
N MET A 254 1.68 -13.60 9.54
CA MET A 254 0.57 -12.67 9.80
C MET A 254 1.07 -11.24 10.01
N GLN A 255 2.13 -11.07 10.80
CA GLN A 255 2.75 -9.76 10.99
C GLN A 255 3.20 -9.16 9.66
N MET A 256 3.95 -9.91 8.84
CA MET A 256 4.41 -9.46 7.53
C MET A 256 3.25 -9.09 6.59
N TRP A 257 2.18 -9.89 6.58
CA TRP A 257 0.96 -9.60 5.81
C TRP A 257 0.32 -8.28 6.25
N LEU A 258 0.14 -8.10 7.56
CA LEU A 258 -0.50 -6.93 8.14
C LEU A 258 0.32 -5.66 7.89
N GLU A 259 1.63 -5.71 8.13
CA GLU A 259 2.56 -4.59 7.86
C GLU A 259 2.61 -4.23 6.38
N THR A 260 2.62 -5.22 5.49
CA THR A 260 2.64 -4.96 4.03
C THR A 260 1.28 -4.44 3.53
N SER A 261 0.18 -4.96 4.08
CA SER A 261 -1.19 -4.52 3.72
C SER A 261 -1.49 -3.11 4.23
N TYR A 262 -1.07 -2.81 5.46
CA TYR A 262 -1.35 -1.54 6.14
C TYR A 262 -0.07 -0.95 6.74
N PRO A 263 0.88 -0.48 5.91
CA PRO A 263 2.16 0.07 6.37
C PRO A 263 2.01 1.36 7.17
N MET A 264 0.82 1.96 7.18
CA MET A 264 0.48 3.14 7.99
C MET A 264 -0.03 2.80 9.40
N VAL A 265 -0.32 1.53 9.66
CA VAL A 265 -1.10 1.07 10.81
C VAL A 265 -0.28 0.17 11.72
N TYR A 266 0.32 -0.90 11.17
CA TYR A 266 1.02 -1.91 11.98
C TYR A 266 2.44 -1.52 12.37
N PRO A 267 3.24 -0.82 11.54
CA PRO A 267 4.47 -0.21 12.04
C PRO A 267 4.14 0.89 13.07
N ASP A 268 4.25 0.55 14.36
CA ASP A 268 4.03 1.48 15.46
C ASP A 268 5.32 1.70 16.27
N PRO A 269 6.15 2.68 15.89
CA PRO A 269 7.40 2.96 16.60
C PRO A 269 7.20 3.45 18.03
N ALA A 270 5.97 3.83 18.39
CA ALA A 270 5.60 4.29 19.72
C ALA A 270 4.93 3.19 20.56
N ASP A 271 4.92 1.93 20.10
CA ASP A 271 4.25 0.82 20.77
C ASP A 271 4.80 0.58 22.18
N ALA A 272 3.91 0.56 23.18
CA ALA A 272 4.28 0.29 24.56
C ALA A 272 4.61 -1.18 24.83
N GLU A 273 4.41 -2.08 23.87
CA GLU A 273 4.81 -3.50 23.95
C GLU A 273 6.27 -3.67 24.36
N VAL A 274 7.17 -2.80 23.89
CA VAL A 274 8.60 -2.83 24.25
C VAL A 274 8.82 -2.56 25.75
N LEU A 275 7.95 -1.75 26.37
CA LEU A 275 8.01 -1.50 27.81
C LEU A 275 7.66 -2.77 28.59
N TYR A 276 6.66 -3.54 28.13
CA TYR A 276 6.28 -4.80 28.78
C TYR A 276 7.33 -5.88 28.57
N ALA A 277 7.88 -6.00 27.36
CA ALA A 277 9.00 -6.90 27.10
C ALA A 277 10.16 -6.65 28.08
N HIS A 278 10.52 -5.38 28.28
CA HIS A 278 11.56 -5.02 29.23
C HIS A 278 11.16 -5.29 30.70
N ALA A 279 9.91 -5.03 31.07
CA ALA A 279 9.41 -5.36 32.40
C ALA A 279 9.56 -6.86 32.71
N TYR A 280 9.30 -7.75 31.75
CA TYR A 280 9.46 -9.19 31.92
C TYR A 280 10.91 -9.65 32.05
N GLU A 281 11.89 -8.85 31.63
CA GLU A 281 13.33 -9.11 31.78
C GLU A 281 13.86 -8.75 33.18
N LEU A 282 13.05 -8.09 34.03
CA LEU A 282 13.46 -7.75 35.40
C LEU A 282 13.48 -9.00 36.29
N ASP A 283 14.66 -9.33 36.82
CA ASP A 283 14.89 -10.50 37.68
C ASP A 283 14.29 -10.35 39.09
N ASP A 284 14.04 -9.12 39.55
CA ASP A 284 13.65 -8.79 40.92
C ASP A 284 12.17 -8.42 41.10
N LEU A 285 11.31 -8.77 40.13
CA LEU A 285 9.86 -8.61 40.27
C LEU A 285 9.30 -9.52 41.37
N THR A 286 8.55 -8.93 42.30
CA THR A 286 7.72 -9.71 43.23
C THR A 286 6.55 -10.39 42.50
N ASP A 287 5.97 -11.43 43.10
CA ASP A 287 4.82 -12.14 42.51
C ASP A 287 3.61 -11.20 42.26
N ASP A 288 3.38 -10.26 43.19
CA ASP A 288 2.34 -9.24 43.06
C ASP A 288 2.63 -8.27 41.90
N GLN A 289 3.89 -7.83 41.74
CA GLN A 289 4.29 -6.97 40.63
C GLN A 289 4.16 -7.70 39.29
N ARG A 290 4.60 -8.96 39.21
CA ARG A 290 4.48 -9.78 38.00
C ARG A 290 3.03 -9.93 37.57
N THR A 291 2.15 -10.24 38.51
CA THR A 291 0.70 -10.35 38.27
C THR A 291 0.11 -9.02 37.79
N ALA A 292 0.52 -7.89 38.39
CA ALA A 292 0.06 -6.57 38.01
C ALA A 292 0.56 -6.14 36.62
N VAL A 293 1.83 -6.40 36.29
CA VAL A 293 2.42 -6.16 34.96
C VAL A 293 1.70 -6.99 33.89
N GLU A 294 1.45 -8.26 34.15
CA GLU A 294 0.71 -9.14 33.22
C GLU A 294 -0.72 -8.63 32.98
N SER A 295 -1.42 -8.21 34.03
CA SER A 295 -2.76 -7.63 33.90
C SER A 295 -2.78 -6.29 33.17
N LEU A 296 -1.74 -5.47 33.32
CA LEU A 296 -1.58 -4.23 32.55
C LEU A 296 -1.32 -4.54 31.07
N HIS A 297 -0.41 -5.46 30.80
CA HIS A 297 -0.04 -5.89 29.46
C HIS A 297 -1.26 -6.44 28.71
N GLN A 298 -1.99 -7.42 29.27
CA GLN A 298 -3.17 -8.01 28.63
C GLN A 298 -4.24 -6.95 28.28
N ARG A 299 -4.47 -5.97 29.16
CA ARG A 299 -5.41 -4.86 28.89
C ARG A 299 -4.88 -3.95 27.79
N PHE A 300 -3.60 -3.61 27.83
CA PHE A 300 -2.96 -2.80 26.80
C PHE A 300 -3.07 -3.46 25.42
N SER A 301 -2.63 -4.71 25.28
CA SER A 301 -2.65 -5.44 24.00
C SER A 301 -4.07 -5.50 23.44
N TRP A 302 -5.07 -5.84 24.27
CA TRP A 302 -6.47 -5.86 23.83
C TRP A 302 -6.96 -4.50 23.31
N HIS A 303 -6.66 -3.41 24.01
CA HIS A 303 -7.07 -2.07 23.58
C HIS A 303 -6.30 -1.61 22.34
N HIS A 304 -5.01 -1.90 22.25
CA HIS A 304 -4.18 -1.54 21.12
C HIS A 304 -4.62 -2.30 19.86
N ASP A 305 -4.85 -3.61 19.95
CA ASP A 305 -5.35 -4.44 18.85
C ASP A 305 -6.68 -3.88 18.32
N LEU A 306 -7.62 -3.57 19.21
CA LEU A 306 -8.91 -2.98 18.82
C LEU A 306 -8.74 -1.64 18.08
N LEU A 307 -7.85 -0.77 18.55
CA LEU A 307 -7.57 0.51 17.88
C LEU A 307 -6.87 0.29 16.54
N THR A 308 -5.94 -0.64 16.47
CA THR A 308 -5.18 -0.99 15.26
C THR A 308 -6.11 -1.56 14.18
N GLU A 309 -7.02 -2.46 14.53
CA GLU A 309 -8.05 -2.99 13.63
C GLU A 309 -8.97 -1.90 13.10
N ARG A 310 -9.51 -1.03 13.98
CA ARG A 310 -10.34 0.12 13.58
C ARG A 310 -9.59 1.08 12.66
N MET A 311 -8.30 1.29 12.90
CA MET A 311 -7.45 2.13 12.05
C MET A 311 -7.24 1.50 10.68
N ALA A 312 -6.99 0.19 10.63
CA ALA A 312 -6.86 -0.56 9.38
C ALA A 312 -8.14 -0.49 8.54
N GLU A 313 -9.30 -0.72 9.17
CA GLU A 313 -10.61 -0.58 8.53
C GLU A 313 -10.83 0.84 7.98
N ALA A 314 -10.55 1.88 8.78
CA ALA A 314 -10.68 3.26 8.34
C ALA A 314 -9.72 3.60 7.17
N VAL A 315 -8.48 3.09 7.19
CA VAL A 315 -7.54 3.22 6.07
C VAL A 315 -8.06 2.53 4.81
N PHE A 316 -8.63 1.33 4.94
CA PHE A 316 -9.23 0.60 3.83
C PHE A 316 -10.36 1.41 3.19
N PHE A 317 -11.34 1.87 3.98
CA PHE A 317 -12.46 2.66 3.45
C PHE A 317 -12.03 4.01 2.88
N ARG A 318 -11.04 4.69 3.51
CA ARG A 318 -10.44 5.91 2.94
C ARG A 318 -9.86 5.64 1.55
N ARG A 319 -9.05 4.59 1.41
CA ARG A 319 -8.44 4.21 0.12
C ARG A 319 -9.50 3.84 -0.91
N ARG A 320 -10.52 3.08 -0.50
CA ARG A 320 -11.65 2.69 -1.34
C ARG A 320 -12.43 3.90 -1.85
N ALA A 321 -12.76 4.85 -0.99
CA ALA A 321 -13.43 6.08 -1.37
C ALA A 321 -12.58 6.90 -2.36
N GLY A 322 -11.29 7.10 -2.05
CA GLY A 322 -10.37 7.80 -2.93
C GLY A 322 -10.25 7.15 -4.31
N LEU A 323 -10.19 5.81 -4.37
CA LEU A 323 -10.21 5.08 -5.63
C LEU A 323 -11.54 5.21 -6.36
N ALA A 324 -12.68 5.26 -5.66
CA ALA A 324 -14.00 5.45 -6.26
C ALA A 324 -14.25 6.86 -6.84
N GLY A 325 -13.23 7.74 -6.80
CA GLY A 325 -13.31 9.10 -7.32
C GLY A 325 -14.02 10.07 -6.37
N ASP A 326 -14.15 9.74 -5.08
CA ASP A 326 -14.69 10.67 -4.10
C ASP A 326 -13.74 11.87 -3.94
N PRO A 327 -14.25 13.11 -4.03
CA PRO A 327 -13.42 14.29 -3.87
C PRO A 327 -12.85 14.35 -2.44
N PRO A 328 -11.56 14.64 -2.27
CA PRO A 328 -10.91 14.63 -0.96
C PRO A 328 -11.39 15.74 -0.02
N GLU A 329 -12.06 16.76 -0.53
CA GLU A 329 -12.47 17.94 0.25
C GLU A 329 -13.82 17.74 0.94
N TYR A 330 -14.72 16.94 0.36
CA TYR A 330 -16.11 16.79 0.83
C TYR A 330 -16.65 15.35 0.77
N GLY A 331 -15.83 14.39 0.33
CA GLY A 331 -16.23 12.99 0.15
C GLY A 331 -16.07 12.13 1.41
N THR A 332 -16.51 10.88 1.32
CA THR A 332 -16.38 9.90 2.42
C THR A 332 -14.91 9.67 2.81
N SER A 333 -13.98 9.85 1.86
CA SER A 333 -12.54 9.77 2.11
C SER A 333 -12.06 10.75 3.20
N SER A 334 -12.58 11.97 3.29
CA SER A 334 -12.13 12.94 4.30
C SER A 334 -12.63 12.56 5.69
N GLN A 335 -13.83 11.99 5.78
CA GLN A 335 -14.38 11.49 7.05
C GLN A 335 -13.51 10.35 7.60
N HIS A 336 -13.15 9.38 6.75
CA HIS A 336 -12.25 8.30 7.15
C HIS A 336 -10.83 8.81 7.46
N GLU A 337 -10.36 9.86 6.80
CA GLU A 337 -9.08 10.51 7.15
C GLU A 337 -9.11 11.07 8.59
N VAL A 338 -10.18 11.78 8.97
CA VAL A 338 -10.36 12.25 10.36
C VAL A 338 -10.43 11.08 11.34
N THR A 339 -11.13 9.99 11.00
CA THR A 339 -11.17 8.79 11.84
C THR A 339 -9.79 8.19 12.06
N VAL A 340 -8.98 8.06 11.00
CA VAL A 340 -7.60 7.54 11.10
C VAL A 340 -6.74 8.42 12.03
N LEU A 341 -6.88 9.75 11.93
CA LEU A 341 -6.15 10.68 12.79
C LEU A 341 -6.56 10.55 14.26
N ASN A 342 -7.87 10.53 14.54
CA ASN A 342 -8.38 10.41 15.90
C ASN A 342 -7.95 9.09 16.56
N ILE A 343 -7.95 7.98 15.81
CA ILE A 343 -7.48 6.69 16.32
C ILE A 343 -5.96 6.72 16.56
N GLY A 344 -5.20 7.38 15.69
CA GLY A 344 -3.77 7.61 15.90
C GLY A 344 -3.47 8.35 17.21
N GLU A 345 -4.23 9.41 17.50
CA GLU A 345 -4.14 10.14 18.78
C GLU A 345 -4.53 9.26 19.98
N GLN A 346 -5.58 8.43 19.85
CA GLN A 346 -5.96 7.49 20.90
C GLN A 346 -4.88 6.46 21.19
N ARG A 347 -4.21 5.92 20.16
CA ARG A 347 -3.07 5.00 20.32
C ARG A 347 -1.89 5.68 21.01
N GLU A 348 -1.57 6.91 20.61
CA GLU A 348 -0.49 7.67 21.26
C GLU A 348 -0.77 7.90 22.75
N VAL A 349 -2.01 8.29 23.10
CA VAL A 349 -2.43 8.45 24.50
C VAL A 349 -2.37 7.12 25.25
N LEU A 350 -2.85 6.03 24.65
CA LEU A 350 -2.80 4.69 25.25
C LEU A 350 -1.36 4.27 25.55
N ASN A 351 -0.44 4.48 24.59
CA ASN A 351 0.97 4.13 24.75
C ASN A 351 1.64 4.98 25.85
N GLN A 352 1.37 6.30 25.89
CA GLN A 352 1.90 7.20 26.92
C GLN A 352 1.42 6.84 28.33
N GLN A 353 0.18 6.39 28.47
CA GLN A 353 -0.37 5.98 29.76
C GLN A 353 0.33 4.75 30.34
N GLN A 354 0.80 3.82 29.51
CA GLN A 354 1.39 2.57 30.00
C GLN A 354 2.67 2.80 30.81
N LEU A 355 3.53 3.74 30.41
CA LEU A 355 4.73 4.08 31.18
C LEU A 355 4.37 4.58 32.59
N SER A 356 3.30 5.39 32.69
CA SER A 356 2.84 5.92 33.98
C SER A 356 2.24 4.82 34.86
N LEU A 357 1.53 3.86 34.26
CA LEU A 357 0.95 2.72 34.97
C LEU A 357 2.03 1.74 35.45
N LEU A 358 3.05 1.47 34.64
CA LEU A 358 4.21 0.67 35.05
C LEU A 358 4.96 1.32 36.21
N ALA A 359 5.15 2.64 36.17
CA ALA A 359 5.78 3.40 37.26
C ALA A 359 5.01 3.36 38.59
N MET A 360 3.72 3.01 38.59
CA MET A 360 2.92 2.82 39.81
C MET A 360 3.08 1.42 40.42
N VAL A 361 3.51 0.44 39.61
CA VAL A 361 3.67 -0.96 40.01
C VAL A 361 5.13 -1.29 40.36
N LEU A 362 6.06 -0.73 39.59
CA LEU A 362 7.49 -0.95 39.72
C LEU A 362 8.13 0.03 40.71
N THR A 363 9.25 -0.38 41.32
CA THR A 363 10.04 0.53 42.17
C THR A 363 10.77 1.58 41.32
N PRO A 364 11.17 2.73 41.89
CA PRO A 364 11.99 3.70 41.18
C PRO A 364 13.30 3.10 40.62
N GLU A 365 13.91 2.16 41.34
CA GLU A 365 15.14 1.47 40.94
C GLU A 365 14.90 0.56 39.73
N GLN A 366 13.79 -0.17 39.69
CA GLN A 366 13.37 -0.98 38.54
C GLN A 366 13.07 -0.09 37.32
N MET A 367 12.38 1.03 37.54
CA MET A 367 12.05 1.99 36.48
C MET A 367 13.29 2.68 35.89
N ALA A 368 14.38 2.81 36.66
CA ALA A 368 15.62 3.42 36.17
C ALA A 368 16.33 2.59 35.08
N GLY A 369 16.01 1.29 34.96
CA GLY A 369 16.52 0.40 33.92
C GLY A 369 15.83 0.57 32.56
N PHE A 370 14.64 1.17 32.53
CA PHE A 370 13.87 1.33 31.31
C PHE A 370 14.57 2.28 30.32
N PRO A 371 14.46 2.03 29.00
CA PRO A 371 14.96 2.96 28.00
C PRO A 371 14.34 4.35 28.22
N GLU A 372 15.10 5.42 27.95
CA GLU A 372 14.54 6.78 27.86
C GLU A 372 13.49 6.80 26.74
N TRP A 373 12.25 6.49 27.09
CA TRP A 373 11.16 6.39 26.13
C TRP A 373 10.60 7.77 25.87
N ASP A 374 11.28 8.51 25.00
CA ASP A 374 10.81 9.78 24.53
C ASP A 374 9.89 9.57 23.32
N PHE A 375 8.58 9.54 23.59
CA PHE A 375 7.53 9.51 22.56
C PHE A 375 7.69 10.63 21.51
N LYS A 376 8.45 11.71 21.81
CA LYS A 376 8.75 12.81 20.87
C LYS A 376 10.03 12.59 20.06
N LYS A 377 10.98 11.76 20.50
CA LYS A 377 12.23 11.44 19.75
C LYS A 377 12.07 10.31 18.74
N ASN A 378 11.02 9.48 18.89
CA ASN A 378 10.56 8.53 17.88
C ASN A 378 9.24 8.99 17.24
N PRO A 379 9.18 10.19 16.62
CA PRO A 379 8.00 10.53 15.86
C PRO A 379 7.88 9.50 14.75
N ARG A 380 6.68 8.93 14.54
CA ARG A 380 6.40 8.22 13.30
C ARG A 380 6.99 9.04 12.16
N PRO A 381 7.80 8.48 11.24
CA PRO A 381 8.05 9.16 9.99
C PRO A 381 6.68 9.33 9.35
N ARG A 382 6.09 10.53 9.48
CA ARG A 382 4.85 10.87 8.79
C ARG A 382 5.22 10.74 7.32
N PRO A 383 4.62 9.83 6.54
CA PRO A 383 5.12 9.51 5.20
C PRO A 383 4.92 10.64 4.18
N TRP A 384 4.49 11.81 4.65
CA TRP A 384 4.42 13.09 3.97
C TRP A 384 4.75 14.17 5.00
N ASP A 385 5.70 15.04 4.67
CA ASP A 385 6.23 16.10 5.52
C ASP A 385 5.16 16.85 6.34
N LEU A 386 5.46 17.06 7.63
CA LEU A 386 4.74 17.89 8.59
C LEU A 386 4.30 19.25 7.99
N THR A 387 5.10 19.83 7.09
CA THR A 387 4.77 21.15 6.53
C THR A 387 3.59 21.13 5.55
N TYR A 388 3.31 20.04 4.84
CA TYR A 388 2.15 19.96 3.95
C TYR A 388 0.88 19.61 4.73
N GLU A 389 0.98 18.69 5.68
CA GLU A 389 -0.17 18.24 6.45
C GLU A 389 -0.62 19.24 7.50
N ASP A 390 0.29 19.94 8.19
CA ASP A 390 -0.12 21.01 9.11
C ASP A 390 -0.73 22.19 8.35
N ARG A 391 -0.18 22.55 7.17
CA ARG A 391 -0.80 23.55 6.27
C ARG A 391 -2.14 23.08 5.71
N ARG A 392 -2.29 21.80 5.41
CA ARG A 392 -3.54 21.20 4.88
C ARG A 392 -4.58 21.05 5.99
N LYS A 393 -4.21 20.63 7.20
CA LYS A 393 -5.09 20.59 8.39
C LYS A 393 -5.51 21.99 8.80
N ASP A 394 -4.59 22.96 8.79
CA ASP A 394 -4.94 24.37 8.98
C ASP A 394 -5.87 24.90 7.89
N ALA A 395 -5.66 24.51 6.63
CA ALA A 395 -6.52 24.93 5.52
C ALA A 395 -7.90 24.28 5.57
N ILE A 396 -7.99 22.99 5.90
CA ILE A 396 -9.26 22.27 6.11
C ILE A 396 -9.98 22.85 7.33
N LYS A 397 -9.27 23.06 8.44
CA LYS A 397 -9.83 23.68 9.65
C LYS A 397 -10.30 25.10 9.39
N ARG A 398 -9.51 25.93 8.70
CA ARG A 398 -9.92 27.29 8.29
C ARG A 398 -11.14 27.27 7.39
N ARG A 399 -11.15 26.43 6.34
CA ARG A 399 -12.30 26.31 5.44
C ARG A 399 -13.55 25.79 6.14
N LEU A 400 -13.41 24.83 7.06
CA LEU A 400 -14.53 24.36 7.88
C LEU A 400 -15.03 25.51 8.76
N LEU A 401 -14.16 26.20 9.49
CA LEU A 401 -14.54 27.37 10.30
C LEU A 401 -15.18 28.50 9.47
N GLU A 402 -14.73 28.72 8.23
CA GLU A 402 -15.33 29.66 7.28
C GLU A 402 -16.71 29.21 6.76
N SER A 403 -16.99 27.90 6.80
CA SER A 403 -18.29 27.32 6.40
C SER A 403 -19.36 27.50 7.47
N PHE A 404 -18.95 27.74 8.72
CA PHE A 404 -19.83 27.96 9.86
C PHE A 404 -19.97 29.46 10.11
N ARG A 405 -21.19 29.98 9.95
CA ARG A 405 -21.45 31.42 9.99
C ARG A 405 -21.71 31.93 11.39
N GLU A 406 -22.10 31.04 12.31
CA GLU A 406 -22.44 31.40 13.68
C GLU A 406 -21.42 30.85 14.69
N PRO A 407 -21.04 31.65 15.71
CA PRO A 407 -20.27 31.15 16.85
C PRO A 407 -20.95 29.92 17.48
N GLY A 408 -20.21 28.83 17.70
CA GLY A 408 -20.75 27.61 18.30
C GLY A 408 -21.33 26.59 17.31
N GLU A 409 -21.42 26.91 16.02
CA GLU A 409 -21.96 25.98 14.99
C GLU A 409 -20.99 24.84 14.68
N PHE A 410 -19.67 25.10 14.68
CA PHE A 410 -18.65 24.06 14.54
C PHE A 410 -18.65 23.10 15.73
N GLU A 411 -18.74 23.61 16.95
CA GLU A 411 -18.79 22.80 18.18
C GLU A 411 -20.02 21.88 18.18
N ARG A 412 -21.19 22.41 17.77
CA ARG A 412 -22.43 21.62 17.61
C ARG A 412 -22.30 20.57 16.50
N TYR A 413 -21.62 20.89 15.40
CA TYR A 413 -21.33 19.94 14.33
C TYR A 413 -20.42 18.80 14.80
N VAL A 414 -19.36 19.11 15.55
CA VAL A 414 -18.44 18.13 16.13
C VAL A 414 -19.15 17.24 17.14
N GLU A 415 -19.93 17.81 18.07
CA GLU A 415 -20.71 17.05 19.05
C GLU A 415 -21.71 16.10 18.36
N LYS A 416 -22.46 16.60 17.38
CA LYS A 416 -23.40 15.77 16.60
C LYS A 416 -22.66 14.62 15.91
N ARG A 417 -21.49 14.89 15.31
CA ARG A 417 -20.74 13.86 14.60
C ARG A 417 -20.14 12.82 15.55
N GLN A 418 -19.69 13.22 16.73
CA GLN A 418 -19.25 12.29 17.78
C GLN A 418 -20.39 11.40 18.27
N GLN A 419 -21.61 11.93 18.39
CA GLN A 419 -22.80 11.13 18.73
C GLN A 419 -23.15 10.12 17.63
N GLU A 420 -23.11 10.54 16.35
CA GLU A 420 -23.33 9.65 15.20
C GLU A 420 -22.30 8.52 15.15
N LEU A 421 -21.02 8.81 15.41
CA LEU A 421 -19.96 7.79 15.46
C LEU A 421 -20.16 6.80 16.61
N LYS A 422 -20.57 7.28 17.80
CA LYS A 422 -20.91 6.39 18.92
C LYS A 422 -22.08 5.47 18.60
N GLN A 423 -23.12 5.97 17.92
CA GLN A 423 -24.24 5.14 17.47
C GLN A 423 -23.79 4.09 16.44
N GLN A 424 -22.96 4.47 15.47
CA GLN A 424 -22.40 3.54 14.50
C GLN A 424 -21.54 2.46 15.17
N GLU A 425 -20.78 2.81 16.20
CA GLU A 425 -19.98 1.86 16.98
C GLU A 425 -20.86 0.88 17.76
N GLU A 426 -21.95 1.33 18.38
CA GLU A 426 -22.94 0.46 19.04
C GLU A 426 -23.65 -0.48 18.04
N GLU A 427 -24.04 0.04 16.87
CA GLU A 427 -24.66 -0.77 15.81
C GLU A 427 -23.68 -1.82 15.27
N TRP A 428 -22.41 -1.46 15.09
CA TRP A 428 -21.37 -2.38 14.67
C TRP A 428 -21.14 -3.47 15.72
N ARG A 429 -21.05 -3.13 17.01
CA ARG A 429 -20.93 -4.13 18.11
C ARG A 429 -22.11 -5.10 18.13
N LYS A 430 -23.34 -4.58 18.08
CA LYS A 430 -24.56 -5.41 18.03
C LYS A 430 -24.61 -6.38 16.84
N LYS A 431 -23.96 -6.02 15.73
CA LYS A 431 -23.91 -6.84 14.52
C LYS A 431 -22.89 -7.98 14.58
N HIS A 432 -21.83 -7.84 15.40
CA HIS A 432 -20.72 -8.79 15.45
C HIS A 432 -20.60 -9.56 16.79
N GLU A 433 -21.36 -9.20 17.82
CA GLU A 433 -21.50 -9.96 19.08
C GLU A 433 -22.64 -11.02 19.02
N LYS A 434 -23.19 -11.29 17.84
CA LYS A 434 -24.10 -12.42 17.55
C LYS A 434 -23.39 -13.42 16.65
#